data_AF-A0A7X7P7C0-F1
#
_entry.id   AF-A0A7X7P7C0-F1
#
_cell.length_a   1.000
_cell.length_b   1.000
_cell.length_c   1.000
_cell.angle_alpha   90.00
_cell.angle_beta   90.00
_cell.angle_gamma   90.00
#
_symmetry.space_group_name_H-M   'P 1'
#
loop_
_entity.id
_entity.type
_entity.pdbx_description
1 polymer ?
#
loop_
_entity_poly.entity_id
_entity_poly.type
_entity_poly.pdbx_seq_one_letter_code
_entity_poly.pdbx_strand_id
1 'polypeptide(L)'
;MSFEKYPLVLLFLVLIFAGWSGFSPQDTRFTWILEVFPVVIALPILLLTYKKFPLTYLCYTLIAIHAVILMLGAHYSYAKVPLGFWMEDWFGWTRNNYDKIGHLMQG
;
A
#
# COMPACT_ATOMS: atom_id res chain seq x y z
N MET A 1 -9.28 -8.03 -20.53
CA MET A 1 -9.06 -8.83 -19.29
C MET A 1 -10.44 -9.15 -18.73
N SER A 2 -10.83 -10.42 -18.55
CA SER A 2 -12.18 -10.70 -18.02
C SER A 2 -12.30 -10.19 -16.59
N PHE A 3 -13.46 -9.66 -16.24
CA PHE A 3 -13.77 -9.11 -14.92
C PHE A 3 -13.47 -10.10 -13.78
N GLU A 4 -13.59 -11.41 -14.03
CA GLU A 4 -13.24 -12.48 -13.08
C GLU A 4 -11.75 -12.54 -12.71
N LYS A 5 -10.85 -12.12 -13.62
CA LYS A 5 -9.40 -12.17 -13.38
C LYS A 5 -8.87 -10.88 -12.73
N TYR A 6 -9.68 -9.83 -12.66
CA TYR A 6 -9.25 -8.52 -12.18
C TYR A 6 -8.70 -8.53 -10.74
N PRO A 7 -9.36 -9.15 -9.74
CA PRO A 7 -8.84 -9.22 -8.38
C PRO A 7 -7.53 -10.01 -8.26
N LEU A 8 -7.34 -11.03 -9.11
CA LEU A 8 -6.10 -11.81 -9.15
C LEU A 8 -4.92 -10.99 -9.68
N VAL A 9 -5.18 -10.09 -10.63
CA VAL A 9 -4.15 -9.18 -11.16
C VAL A 9 -3.74 -8.18 -10.09
N LEU A 10 -4.71 -7.60 -9.37
CA LEU A 10 -4.40 -6.73 -8.23
C LEU A 10 -3.61 -7.46 -7.15
N LEU A 11 -3.99 -8.69 -6.81
CA LEU A 11 -3.26 -9.53 -5.87
C LEU A 11 -1.81 -9.75 -6.34
N PHE A 12 -1.62 -10.12 -7.60
CA PHE A 12 -0.29 -10.36 -8.16
C PHE A 12 0.58 -9.11 -8.10
N LEU A 13 0.03 -7.94 -8.45
CA LEU A 13 0.74 -6.66 -8.35
C LEU A 13 1.12 -6.34 -6.90
N VAL A 14 0.20 -6.53 -5.95
CA VAL A 14 0.47 -6.31 -4.52
C VAL A 14 1.56 -7.24 -4.01
N LEU A 15 1.58 -8.52 -4.43
CA LEU A 15 2.62 -9.47 -4.03
C LEU A 15 4.00 -9.12 -4.60
N ILE A 16 4.08 -8.69 -5.86
CA ILE A 16 5.32 -8.18 -6.45
C ILE A 16 5.83 -6.98 -5.64
N PHE A 17 4.93 -6.04 -5.35
CA PHE A 17 5.28 -4.83 -4.62
C PHE A 17 5.71 -5.13 -3.18
N ALA A 18 5.08 -6.11 -2.53
CA ALA A 18 5.47 -6.59 -1.21
C ALA A 18 6.89 -7.17 -1.24
N GLY A 19 7.19 -8.02 -2.21
CA GLY A 19 8.54 -8.58 -2.40
C GLY A 19 9.60 -7.50 -2.64
N TRP A 20 9.30 -6.51 -3.48
CA TRP A 20 10.20 -5.38 -3.72
C TRP A 20 10.40 -4.53 -2.45
N SER A 21 9.32 -4.17 -1.76
CA SER A 21 9.39 -3.30 -0.58
C SER A 21 10.23 -3.91 0.55
N GLY A 22 10.19 -5.25 0.71
CA GLY A 22 10.90 -5.97 1.76
C GLY A 22 12.35 -6.33 1.43
N PHE A 23 12.81 -6.17 0.18
CA PHE A 23 14.17 -6.58 -0.22
C PHE A 23 15.26 -5.72 0.44
N SER A 24 15.03 -4.42 0.58
CA SER A 24 15.99 -3.50 1.21
C SER A 24 15.26 -2.26 1.75
N PRO A 25 14.52 -2.37 2.88
CA PRO A 25 13.91 -1.21 3.51
C PRO A 25 15.01 -0.24 3.97
N GLN A 26 14.79 1.06 3.75
CA GLN A 26 15.71 2.14 4.12
C GLN A 26 15.69 2.46 5.61
N ASP A 27 14.72 1.93 6.34
CA ASP A 27 14.56 2.05 7.78
C ASP A 27 14.74 0.67 8.46
N THR A 28 14.52 0.61 9.78
CA THR A 28 14.63 -0.66 10.50
C THR A 28 13.60 -1.68 10.00
N ARG A 29 14.02 -2.94 9.84
CA ARG A 29 13.12 -4.05 9.43
C ARG A 29 11.89 -4.21 10.34
N PHE A 30 12.02 -3.86 11.62
CA PHE A 30 10.91 -3.85 12.57
C PHE A 30 9.84 -2.81 12.19
N THR A 31 10.24 -1.59 11.85
CA THR A 31 9.35 -0.53 11.36
C THR A 31 8.64 -0.98 10.09
N TRP A 32 9.38 -1.57 9.14
CA TRP A 32 8.79 -2.13 7.92
C TRP A 32 7.69 -3.17 8.23
N ILE A 33 7.94 -4.10 9.16
CA ILE A 33 6.94 -5.10 9.56
C ILE A 33 5.69 -4.42 10.12
N LEU A 34 5.84 -3.43 11.01
CA LEU A 34 4.71 -2.72 11.60
C LEU A 34 3.87 -1.98 10.56
N GLU A 35 4.52 -1.38 9.57
CA GLU A 35 3.83 -0.62 8.52
C GLU A 35 3.15 -1.51 7.47
N VAL A 36 3.73 -2.66 7.15
CA VAL A 36 3.15 -3.64 6.20
C VAL A 36 2.17 -4.60 6.89
N PHE A 37 2.16 -4.66 8.22
CA PHE A 37 1.28 -5.53 9.02
C PHE A 37 -0.20 -5.49 8.61
N PRO A 38 -0.82 -4.33 8.35
CA PRO A 38 -2.21 -4.28 7.88
C PRO A 38 -2.42 -5.03 6.57
N VAL A 39 -1.46 -4.96 5.64
CA VAL A 39 -1.51 -5.66 4.34
C VAL A 39 -1.40 -7.17 4.55
N VAL A 40 -0.51 -7.62 5.43
CA VAL A 40 -0.32 -9.04 5.77
C VAL A 40 -1.59 -9.65 6.37
N ILE A 41 -2.37 -8.88 7.13
CA ILE A 41 -3.67 -9.33 7.66
C ILE A 41 -4.77 -9.27 6.60
N ALA A 42 -4.85 -8.17 5.86
CA ALA A 42 -5.95 -7.93 4.91
C ALA A 42 -5.94 -8.95 3.77
N LEU A 43 -4.78 -9.32 3.24
CA LEU A 43 -4.67 -10.25 2.10
C LEU A 43 -5.28 -11.64 2.37
N PRO A 44 -4.91 -12.37 3.45
CA PRO A 44 -5.57 -13.63 3.81
C PRO A 44 -7.07 -13.48 4.01
N ILE A 45 -7.54 -12.42 4.67
CA ILE A 45 -8.97 -12.18 4.90
C ILE A 45 -9.70 -12.04 3.56
N LEU A 46 -9.16 -11.28 2.61
CA LEU A 46 -9.76 -11.11 1.29
C LEU A 46 -9.77 -12.41 0.49
N LEU A 47 -8.71 -13.22 0.57
CA LEU A 47 -8.64 -14.52 -0.09
C LEU A 47 -9.67 -15.51 0.46
N LEU A 48 -9.82 -15.57 1.79
CA LEU A 48 -10.75 -16.47 2.47
C LEU A 48 -12.21 -16.04 2.28
N THR A 49 -12.48 -14.74 2.20
CA THR A 49 -13.84 -14.21 2.04
C THR A 49 -14.25 -14.07 0.58
N TYR A 50 -13.33 -14.13 -0.39
CA TYR A 50 -13.59 -13.90 -1.82
C TYR A 50 -14.83 -14.64 -2.37
N LYS A 51 -15.03 -15.90 -2.00
CA LYS A 51 -16.16 -16.72 -2.49
C LYS A 51 -17.49 -16.43 -1.77
N LYS A 52 -17.43 -16.01 -0.50
CA LYS A 52 -18.63 -15.80 0.34
C LYS A 52 -19.11 -14.35 0.30
N PHE A 53 -18.18 -13.40 0.20
CA PHE A 53 -18.41 -11.96 0.22
C PHE A 53 -17.49 -11.28 -0.80
N PRO A 54 -17.79 -11.40 -2.11
CA PRO A 54 -17.00 -10.72 -3.13
C PRO A 54 -17.19 -9.20 -3.00
N LEU A 55 -16.09 -8.47 -2.82
CA LEU A 55 -16.13 -7.00 -2.81
C LEU A 55 -16.27 -6.45 -4.23
N THR A 56 -16.67 -5.19 -4.34
CA THR A 56 -16.69 -4.50 -5.63
C THR A 56 -15.26 -4.32 -6.17
N TYR A 57 -15.12 -4.23 -7.50
CA TYR A 57 -13.81 -3.93 -8.10
C TYR A 57 -13.21 -2.62 -7.60
N LEU A 58 -14.05 -1.62 -7.31
CA LEU A 58 -13.61 -0.38 -6.70
C LEU A 58 -12.98 -0.63 -5.32
N CYS A 59 -13.62 -1.41 -4.46
CA CYS A 59 -13.07 -1.74 -3.14
C CYS A 59 -11.73 -2.49 -3.26
N TYR A 60 -11.62 -3.49 -4.13
CA TYR A 60 -10.34 -4.18 -4.35
C TYR A 60 -9.24 -3.23 -4.84
N THR A 61 -9.59 -2.28 -5.72
CA THR A 61 -8.65 -1.27 -6.23
C THR A 61 -8.18 -0.35 -5.12
N LEU A 62 -9.10 0.17 -4.31
CA LEU A 62 -8.77 1.06 -3.18
C LEU A 62 -7.89 0.35 -2.14
N ILE A 63 -8.17 -0.91 -1.84
CA ILE A 63 -7.34 -1.72 -0.94
C ILE A 63 -5.94 -1.93 -1.54
N ALA A 64 -5.85 -2.25 -2.83
CA ALA A 64 -4.55 -2.42 -3.50
C ALA A 64 -3.73 -1.12 -3.50
N ILE A 65 -4.37 0.03 -3.77
CA ILE A 65 -3.73 1.35 -3.68
C ILE A 65 -3.26 1.63 -2.25
N HIS A 66 -4.11 1.38 -1.25
CA HIS A 66 -3.74 1.57 0.15
C HIS A 66 -2.54 0.69 0.55
N ALA A 67 -2.54 -0.57 0.13
CA ALA A 67 -1.43 -1.49 0.37
C ALA A 67 -0.12 -0.98 -0.25
N VAL A 68 -0.16 -0.46 -1.48
CA VAL A 68 1.01 0.15 -2.14
C VAL A 68 1.50 1.38 -1.38
N ILE A 69 0.60 2.23 -0.89
CA ILE A 69 0.96 3.42 -0.10
C ILE A 69 1.68 3.03 1.19
N LEU A 70 1.18 2.02 1.90
CA LEU A 70 1.83 1.49 3.11
C LEU A 70 3.21 0.89 2.79
N MET A 71 3.31 0.08 1.73
CA MET A 71 4.58 -0.54 1.34
C MET A 71 5.63 0.45 0.84
N LEU A 72 5.21 1.56 0.19
CA LEU A 72 6.09 2.67 -0.17
C LEU A 72 6.63 3.38 1.07
N GLY A 73 5.73 3.68 2.03
CA GLY A 73 6.10 4.21 3.34
C GLY A 73 7.09 3.30 4.04
N ALA A 74 6.82 2.00 4.07
CA ALA A 74 7.66 1.01 4.74
C ALA A 74 9.03 0.85 4.07
N HIS A 75 9.09 0.89 2.74
CA HIS A 75 10.34 0.76 2.00
C HIS A 75 11.25 1.97 2.19
N TYR A 76 10.73 3.19 2.05
CA TYR A 76 11.54 4.40 2.10
C TYR A 76 11.66 5.01 3.50
N SER A 77 10.74 4.70 4.42
CA SER A 77 10.31 5.56 5.53
C SER A 77 9.39 6.68 5.07
N TYR A 78 8.30 6.92 5.80
CA TYR A 78 7.31 7.96 5.48
C TYR A 78 7.93 9.34 5.23
N ALA A 79 9.00 9.68 5.95
CA ALA A 79 9.69 10.97 5.80
C ALA A 79 10.54 11.08 4.53
N LYS A 80 10.78 9.98 3.81
CA LYS A 80 11.72 9.90 2.68
C LYS A 80 11.06 9.43 1.38
N VAL A 81 9.75 9.24 1.35
CA VAL A 81 9.06 8.80 0.13
C VAL A 81 9.14 9.91 -0.93
N PRO A 82 9.63 9.63 -2.16
CA PRO A 82 9.78 10.61 -3.23
C PRO A 82 8.51 11.43 -3.54
N LEU A 83 7.34 10.77 -3.51
CA LEU A 83 6.06 11.43 -3.75
C LEU A 83 5.81 12.58 -2.76
N GLY A 84 6.23 12.43 -1.51
CA GLY A 84 6.05 13.46 -0.50
C GLY A 84 6.92 14.70 -0.74
N PHE A 85 8.10 14.54 -1.34
CA PHE A 85 8.93 15.67 -1.77
C PHE A 85 8.34 16.37 -3.01
N TRP A 86 7.77 15.62 -3.96
CA TRP A 86 7.07 16.26 -5.10
C TRP A 86 5.87 17.07 -4.63
N MET A 87 5.12 16.58 -3.65
CA MET A 87 4.03 17.33 -3.04
C MET A 87 4.52 18.54 -2.27
N GLU A 88 5.67 18.43 -1.59
CA GLU A 88 6.32 19.56 -0.94
C GLU A 88 6.55 20.70 -1.94
N ASP A 89 7.14 20.38 -3.10
CA ASP A 89 7.40 21.34 -4.18
C ASP A 89 6.11 21.90 -4.79
N TRP A 90 5.10 21.06 -5.04
CA TRP A 90 3.85 21.49 -5.68
C TRP A 90 2.97 22.37 -4.79
N PHE A 91 2.95 22.10 -3.48
CA PHE A 91 2.11 22.82 -2.52
C PHE A 91 2.87 23.87 -1.70
N GLY A 92 4.19 24.00 -1.91
CA GLY A 92 5.04 24.92 -1.15
C GLY A 92 5.10 24.58 0.34
N TRP A 93 5.06 23.29 0.68
CA TRP A 93 5.18 22.86 2.08
C TRP A 93 6.62 22.99 2.57
N THR A 94 6.78 23.06 3.88
CA THR A 94 8.12 23.18 4.52
C THR A 94 8.80 21.83 4.73
N ARG A 95 8.10 20.73 4.43
CA ARG A 95 8.57 19.35 4.59
C ARG A 95 7.72 18.36 3.79
N ASN A 96 8.29 17.17 3.59
CA ASN A 96 7.59 15.97 3.15
C ASN A 96 6.44 15.63 4.12
N ASN A 97 5.21 15.59 3.59
CA ASN A 97 4.00 15.22 4.34
C ASN A 97 3.31 13.97 3.75
N TYR A 98 4.08 12.96 3.33
CA TYR A 98 3.53 11.72 2.79
C TYR A 98 2.65 10.97 3.80
N ASP A 99 2.89 11.13 5.11
CA ASP A 99 2.06 10.62 6.21
C ASP A 99 0.59 11.02 6.10
N LYS A 100 0.30 12.22 5.59
CA LYS A 100 -1.08 12.68 5.38
C LYS A 100 -1.85 11.83 4.36
N ILE A 101 -1.16 11.30 3.34
CA ILE A 101 -1.79 10.39 2.37
C ILE A 101 -2.13 9.06 3.05
N GLY A 102 -1.21 8.55 3.88
CA GLY A 102 -1.45 7.35 4.69
C GLY A 102 -2.70 7.49 5.55
N HIS A 103 -2.82 8.61 6.28
CA HIS A 103 -3.98 8.91 7.11
C HIS A 103 -5.27 9.07 6.30
N LEU A 104 -5.24 9.78 5.17
CA LEU A 104 -6.42 9.92 4.30
C LEU A 104 -6.97 8.56 3.84
N MET A 105 -6.07 7.63 3.53
CA MET A 105 -6.46 6.29 3.09
C MET A 105 -6.92 5.38 4.24
N GLN A 106 -6.55 5.70 5.49
CA GLN A 106 -7.00 4.98 6.68
C GLN A 106 -8.44 5.38 7.08
N GLY A 107 -8.86 6.61 6.77
CA GLY A 107 -10.20 7.14 7.09
C GLY A 107 -10.17 8.19 8.19
#